data_AF-A0A3R9QGE0-F1
#
_entry.id   AF-A0A3R9QGE0-F1
#
_cell.length_a   1.000
_cell.length_b   1.000
_cell.length_c   1.000
_cell.angle_alpha   90.00
_cell.angle_beta   90.00
_cell.angle_gamma   90.00
#
_symmetry.space_group_name_H-M   'P 1'
#
loop_
_entity.id
_entity.type
_entity.pdbx_description
1 polymer ?
#
loop_
_entity_poly.entity_id
_entity_poly.type
_entity_poly.pdbx_seq_one_letter_code
_entity_poly.pdbx_strand_id
1 'polypeptide(L)'
;MNMGRVRKMAKERWGELNHFEGFWCGFYKSPQLTKSEFEKPIRINFDQEIVLINYFDSISTFNWDNMVEANEEGEIKLTNPEEKTSSSGVYILIIVPGKISTREEAFNRIEEISGTLSITQGKNFVKDYITSSFYFFDGNGRVNSIPFNPDVFHKPSVENENLKKAMEIQMKVRDIENDEKRSKVKLSLRWFYKSLSEDGVDAFIKLWIAIEAIGKDSFNKSEDNLKDIKMKFRSIYSEFKDPSSHFQLGPLFSLRSNIVHKGEFVNIDNKVMRYLECIYKDLLDYELKMHNQEYSKSCKENFEIDVLKYVKN
;
A
#
# COMPACT_ATOMS: atom_id res chain seq x y z
N MET A 1 -18.11 -13.65 -7.55
CA MET A 1 -18.45 -12.28 -8.03
C MET A 1 -18.74 -12.32 -9.53
N ASN A 2 -19.82 -11.69 -10.01
CA ASN A 2 -20.08 -11.58 -11.46
C ASN A 2 -19.23 -10.42 -12.06
N MET A 3 -18.18 -10.77 -12.81
CA MET A 3 -17.32 -9.79 -13.50
C MET A 3 -18.10 -8.85 -14.42
N GLY A 4 -19.28 -9.24 -14.91
CA GLY A 4 -20.18 -8.37 -15.67
C GLY A 4 -20.60 -7.12 -14.90
N ARG A 5 -20.76 -7.19 -13.57
CA ARG A 5 -21.07 -6.00 -12.75
C ARG A 5 -19.88 -5.05 -12.64
N VAL A 6 -18.67 -5.59 -12.46
CA VAL A 6 -17.43 -4.78 -12.43
C VAL A 6 -17.17 -4.14 -13.79
N ARG A 7 -17.33 -4.88 -14.89
CA ARG A 7 -17.26 -4.35 -16.26
C ARG A 7 -18.29 -3.26 -16.51
N LYS A 8 -19.55 -3.48 -16.10
CA LYS A 8 -20.61 -2.46 -16.21
C LYS A 8 -20.23 -1.19 -15.45
N MET A 9 -19.76 -1.29 -14.21
CA MET A 9 -19.31 -0.14 -13.42
C MET A 9 -18.13 0.60 -14.06
N ALA A 10 -17.13 -0.15 -14.56
CA ALA A 10 -16.00 0.41 -15.28
C ALA A 10 -16.45 1.12 -16.56
N LYS A 11 -17.39 0.53 -17.31
CA LYS A 11 -17.97 1.11 -18.54
C LYS A 11 -18.85 2.33 -18.24
N GLU A 12 -19.62 2.35 -17.16
CA GLU A 12 -20.37 3.53 -16.73
C GLU A 12 -19.44 4.69 -16.32
N ARG A 13 -18.27 4.39 -15.75
CA ARG A 13 -17.31 5.44 -15.33
C ARG A 13 -16.42 5.93 -16.47
N TRP A 14 -15.95 5.03 -17.32
CA TRP A 14 -14.91 5.31 -18.33
C TRP A 14 -15.34 5.01 -19.76
N GLY A 15 -16.46 4.30 -19.99
CA GLY A 15 -16.87 3.87 -21.32
C GLY A 15 -17.34 5.00 -22.24
N GLU A 16 -17.69 6.17 -21.70
CA GLU A 16 -17.91 7.39 -22.49
C GLU A 16 -16.60 8.09 -22.89
N LEU A 17 -15.51 7.76 -22.22
CA LEU A 17 -14.17 8.23 -22.55
C LEU A 17 -13.61 7.22 -23.57
N ASN A 18 -13.76 7.52 -24.87
CA ASN A 18 -13.38 6.71 -26.05
C ASN A 18 -11.87 6.33 -26.15
N HIS A 19 -11.16 6.26 -25.03
CA HIS A 19 -9.72 6.11 -24.98
C HIS A 19 -9.24 5.01 -24.03
N PHE A 20 -10.12 4.23 -23.41
CA PHE A 20 -9.74 3.12 -22.53
C PHE A 20 -10.08 1.77 -23.19
N GLU A 21 -9.09 0.90 -23.38
CA GLU A 21 -9.27 -0.43 -23.98
C GLU A 21 -9.70 -1.50 -22.94
N GLY A 22 -9.51 -1.20 -21.65
CA GLY A 22 -9.81 -2.10 -20.55
C GLY A 22 -9.47 -1.48 -19.20
N PHE A 23 -9.31 -2.33 -18.18
CA PHE A 23 -8.91 -1.92 -16.84
C PHE A 23 -8.11 -3.03 -16.14
N TRP A 24 -7.22 -2.61 -15.25
CA TRP A 24 -6.54 -3.48 -14.29
C TRP A 24 -7.35 -3.55 -13.01
N CYS A 25 -7.35 -4.71 -12.36
CA CYS A 25 -7.96 -4.87 -11.07
C CYS A 25 -7.02 -5.62 -10.12
N GLY A 26 -6.75 -5.05 -8.95
CA GLY A 26 -6.13 -5.74 -7.82
C GLY A 26 -7.21 -6.25 -6.87
N PHE A 27 -7.10 -7.51 -6.47
CA PHE A 27 -8.05 -8.20 -5.60
C PHE A 27 -7.38 -8.54 -4.28
N TYR A 28 -8.04 -8.13 -3.20
CA TYR A 28 -7.59 -8.35 -1.84
C TYR A 28 -8.71 -9.01 -1.05
N LYS A 29 -8.36 -9.91 -0.14
CA LYS A 29 -9.27 -10.35 0.91
C LYS A 29 -8.92 -9.62 2.20
N SER A 30 -9.94 -9.10 2.88
CA SER A 30 -9.78 -8.56 4.23
C SER A 30 -10.25 -9.62 5.23
N PRO A 31 -9.33 -10.27 5.95
CA PRO A 31 -9.64 -11.48 6.71
C PRO A 31 -10.46 -11.23 7.98
N GLN A 32 -10.42 -10.00 8.52
CA GLN A 32 -11.10 -9.65 9.77
C GLN A 32 -12.42 -8.89 9.55
N LEU A 33 -12.76 -8.58 8.31
CA LEU A 33 -14.03 -7.95 7.97
C LEU A 33 -15.09 -9.01 7.69
N THR A 34 -16.30 -8.76 8.19
CA THR A 34 -17.41 -9.72 8.17
C THR A 34 -18.55 -9.23 7.30
N LYS A 35 -19.45 -10.16 6.91
CA LYS A 35 -20.63 -9.84 6.09
C LYS A 35 -21.52 -8.76 6.70
N SER A 36 -21.69 -8.76 8.02
CA SER A 36 -22.54 -7.79 8.74
C SER A 36 -22.05 -6.35 8.62
N GLU A 37 -20.76 -6.14 8.34
CA GLU A 37 -20.19 -4.80 8.14
C GLU A 37 -20.46 -4.25 6.73
N PHE A 38 -20.95 -5.11 5.82
CA PHE A 38 -21.13 -4.81 4.41
C PHE A 38 -22.51 -5.25 3.90
N GLU A 39 -23.58 -4.78 4.55
CA GLU A 39 -24.95 -4.94 4.02
C GLU A 39 -25.09 -4.36 2.61
N LYS A 40 -24.31 -3.31 2.31
CA LYS A 40 -24.21 -2.68 0.99
C LYS A 40 -22.74 -2.58 0.58
N PRO A 41 -22.42 -2.79 -0.72
CA PRO A 41 -21.08 -2.54 -1.23
C PRO A 41 -20.67 -1.08 -1.01
N ILE A 42 -19.43 -0.86 -0.53
CA ILE A 42 -18.84 0.47 -0.43
C ILE A 42 -18.08 0.75 -1.72
N ARG A 43 -18.41 1.88 -2.36
CA ARG A 43 -17.70 2.37 -3.54
C ARG A 43 -17.02 3.68 -3.20
N ILE A 44 -15.71 3.72 -3.40
CA ILE A 44 -14.88 4.91 -3.27
C ILE A 44 -14.40 5.26 -4.66
N ASN A 45 -14.67 6.48 -5.11
CA ASN A 45 -14.12 6.98 -6.35
C ASN A 45 -12.93 7.86 -6.00
N PHE A 46 -11.74 7.44 -6.40
CA PHE A 46 -10.59 8.32 -6.49
C PHE A 46 -10.67 9.11 -7.81
N ASP A 47 -9.59 9.78 -8.19
CA ASP A 47 -9.53 10.59 -9.41
C ASP A 47 -9.87 9.74 -10.65
N GLN A 48 -9.05 8.72 -10.89
CA GLN A 48 -9.19 7.82 -12.03
C GLN A 48 -9.59 6.41 -11.62
N GLU A 49 -9.44 6.04 -10.35
CA GLU A 49 -9.62 4.69 -9.85
C GLU A 49 -10.91 4.51 -9.07
N ILE A 50 -11.36 3.26 -9.02
CA ILE A 50 -12.50 2.85 -8.21
C ILE A 50 -12.01 1.82 -7.20
N VAL A 51 -12.32 2.04 -5.93
CA VAL A 51 -12.22 0.99 -4.91
C VAL A 51 -13.61 0.50 -4.56
N LEU A 52 -13.82 -0.80 -4.71
CA LEU A 52 -15.05 -1.50 -4.36
C LEU A 52 -14.78 -2.46 -3.21
N ILE A 53 -15.53 -2.33 -2.13
CA ILE A 53 -15.41 -3.19 -0.96
C ILE A 53 -16.75 -3.90 -0.78
N ASN A 54 -16.74 -5.23 -0.74
CA ASN A 54 -17.97 -5.99 -0.65
C ASN A 54 -17.74 -7.39 -0.10
N TYR A 55 -18.78 -7.97 0.50
CA TYR A 55 -18.80 -9.39 0.82
C TYR A 55 -19.10 -10.22 -0.44
N PHE A 56 -18.37 -11.32 -0.61
CA PHE A 56 -18.61 -12.30 -1.66
C PHE A 56 -18.58 -13.71 -1.07
N ASP A 57 -19.56 -14.53 -1.45
CA ASP A 57 -19.59 -15.96 -1.07
C ASP A 57 -18.41 -16.72 -1.69
N SER A 58 -18.01 -16.32 -2.90
CA SER A 58 -16.78 -16.75 -3.54
C SER A 58 -16.35 -15.77 -4.66
N ILE A 59 -15.05 -15.76 -4.94
CA ILE A 59 -14.50 -15.21 -6.18
C ILE A 59 -13.82 -16.35 -6.92
N SER A 60 -14.35 -16.67 -8.10
CA SER A 60 -13.68 -17.52 -9.09
C SER A 60 -12.63 -16.70 -9.81
N THR A 61 -11.42 -17.22 -9.81
CA THR A 61 -10.29 -16.73 -10.58
C THR A 61 -9.78 -17.84 -11.48
N PHE A 62 -9.15 -17.46 -12.59
CA PHE A 62 -8.52 -18.42 -13.50
C PHE A 62 -7.01 -18.19 -13.46
N ASN A 63 -6.24 -19.26 -13.27
CA ASN A 63 -4.79 -19.19 -13.46
C ASN A 63 -4.46 -19.37 -14.94
N TRP A 64 -3.69 -18.44 -15.52
CA TRP A 64 -3.36 -18.47 -16.95
C TRP A 64 -1.86 -18.57 -17.24
N ASP A 65 -1.02 -18.64 -16.20
CA ASP A 65 0.43 -18.57 -16.37
C ASP A 65 0.99 -19.79 -17.14
N ASN A 66 0.21 -20.87 -17.26
CA ASN A 66 0.57 -22.09 -17.99
C ASN A 66 -0.35 -22.40 -19.19
N MET A 67 -1.20 -21.46 -19.63
CA MET A 67 -2.41 -21.82 -20.41
C MET A 67 -2.64 -20.95 -21.63
N VAL A 68 -1.63 -20.19 -22.05
CA VAL A 68 -1.67 -19.37 -23.24
C VAL A 68 -0.55 -19.82 -24.16
N GLU A 69 -0.89 -20.71 -25.09
CA GLU A 69 0.01 -21.13 -26.16
C GLU A 69 -0.43 -20.42 -27.44
N ALA A 70 0.50 -19.77 -28.13
CA ALA A 70 0.27 -19.37 -29.51
C ALA A 70 0.55 -20.60 -30.39
N ASN A 71 -0.39 -21.00 -31.23
CA ASN A 71 -0.13 -22.02 -32.24
C ASN A 71 0.84 -21.47 -33.31
N GLU A 72 1.25 -22.33 -34.26
CA GLU A 72 2.16 -21.95 -35.35
C GLU A 72 1.62 -20.83 -36.26
N GLU A 73 0.30 -20.59 -36.22
CA GLU A 73 -0.39 -19.55 -36.98
C GLU A 73 -0.54 -18.23 -36.19
N GLY A 74 -0.06 -18.20 -34.94
CA GLY A 74 -0.19 -17.05 -34.04
C GLY A 74 -1.54 -16.94 -33.32
N GLU A 75 -2.43 -17.93 -33.48
CA GLU A 75 -3.67 -17.99 -32.71
C GLU A 75 -3.39 -18.39 -31.26
N ILE A 76 -3.92 -17.60 -30.34
CA ILE A 76 -3.82 -17.87 -28.91
C ILE A 76 -4.85 -18.93 -28.53
N LYS A 77 -4.39 -20.11 -28.12
CA LYS A 77 -5.23 -21.20 -27.63
C LYS A 77 -5.11 -21.30 -26.11
N LEU A 78 -6.28 -21.47 -25.47
CA LEU A 78 -6.40 -21.64 -24.03
C LEU A 78 -6.52 -23.13 -23.70
N THR A 79 -5.55 -23.69 -23.00
CA THR A 79 -5.55 -25.11 -22.61
C THR A 79 -5.95 -25.26 -21.14
N ASN A 80 -7.16 -25.79 -20.90
CA ASN A 80 -7.68 -26.24 -19.60
C ASN A 80 -7.57 -25.26 -18.41
N PRO A 81 -8.16 -24.04 -18.45
CA PRO A 81 -8.09 -23.09 -17.33
C PRO A 81 -8.44 -23.73 -15.98
N GLU A 82 -7.46 -23.80 -15.07
CA GLU A 82 -7.73 -24.17 -13.67
C GLU A 82 -8.48 -23.03 -12.99
N GLU A 83 -9.78 -23.25 -12.77
CA GLU A 83 -10.58 -22.35 -11.95
C GLU A 83 -10.20 -22.53 -10.46
N LYS A 84 -9.73 -21.45 -9.85
CA LYS A 84 -9.53 -21.36 -8.40
C LYS A 84 -10.70 -20.60 -7.81
N THR A 85 -11.43 -21.24 -6.91
CA THR A 85 -12.48 -20.58 -6.12
C THR A 85 -11.93 -20.17 -4.77
N SER A 86 -11.94 -18.87 -4.48
CA SER A 86 -11.58 -18.37 -3.15
C SER A 86 -12.73 -18.57 -2.15
N SER A 87 -12.37 -18.73 -0.87
CA SER A 87 -13.33 -18.89 0.22
C SER A 87 -14.08 -17.59 0.51
N SER A 88 -15.35 -17.69 0.94
CA SER A 88 -16.19 -16.53 1.28
C SER A 88 -15.49 -15.52 2.19
N GLY A 89 -15.79 -14.23 2.00
CA GLY A 89 -15.24 -13.17 2.83
C GLY A 89 -15.52 -11.77 2.28
N VAL A 90 -14.95 -10.77 2.93
CA VAL A 90 -14.94 -9.39 2.42
C VAL A 90 -13.73 -9.19 1.53
N TYR A 91 -13.96 -8.64 0.34
CA TYR A 91 -12.92 -8.38 -0.62
C TYR A 91 -12.90 -6.90 -0.99
N ILE A 92 -11.68 -6.44 -1.27
CA ILE A 92 -11.40 -5.09 -1.75
C ILE A 92 -10.87 -5.23 -3.17
N LEU A 93 -11.53 -4.55 -4.09
CA LEU A 93 -11.16 -4.48 -5.49
C LEU A 93 -10.69 -3.07 -5.79
N ILE A 94 -9.44 -2.96 -6.23
CA ILE A 94 -8.86 -1.71 -6.69
C ILE A 94 -8.85 -1.75 -8.22
N ILE A 95 -9.63 -0.91 -8.86
CA ILE A 95 -9.83 -0.89 -10.31
C ILE A 95 -9.15 0.35 -10.87
N VAL A 96 -8.18 0.13 -11.75
CA VAL A 96 -7.36 1.16 -12.39
C VAL A 96 -7.61 1.13 -13.91
N PRO A 97 -7.91 2.26 -14.55
CA PRO A 97 -8.27 2.25 -15.96
C PRO A 97 -7.05 1.98 -16.87
N GLY A 98 -7.26 1.22 -17.94
CA GLY A 98 -6.20 0.64 -18.78
C GLY A 98 -5.53 1.58 -19.80
N LYS A 99 -5.91 2.85 -19.86
CA LYS A 99 -5.18 3.87 -20.65
C LYS A 99 -3.90 4.29 -19.93
N ILE A 100 -3.81 4.01 -18.64
CA ILE A 100 -2.60 4.08 -17.83
C ILE A 100 -1.78 2.81 -18.17
N SER A 101 -1.13 2.85 -19.33
CA SER A 101 0.24 2.34 -19.50
C SER A 101 0.52 0.88 -19.09
N THR A 102 1.80 0.50 -19.06
CA THR A 102 2.23 -0.90 -18.97
C THR A 102 1.67 -1.61 -17.73
N ARG A 103 1.69 -2.95 -17.73
CA ARG A 103 1.34 -3.76 -16.55
C ARG A 103 2.00 -3.21 -15.27
N GLU A 104 3.26 -2.82 -15.35
CA GLU A 104 4.02 -2.30 -14.21
C GLU A 104 3.41 -1.02 -13.64
N GLU A 105 2.95 -0.09 -14.48
CA GLU A 105 2.37 1.17 -14.03
C GLU A 105 1.01 0.96 -13.33
N ALA A 106 0.19 0.06 -13.85
CA ALA A 106 -1.06 -0.32 -13.21
C ALA A 106 -0.84 -0.98 -11.84
N PHE A 107 0.14 -1.89 -11.75
CA PHE A 107 0.52 -2.51 -10.47
C PHE A 107 1.03 -1.46 -9.48
N ASN A 108 1.91 -0.56 -9.93
CA ASN A 108 2.40 0.54 -9.10
C ASN A 108 1.25 1.40 -8.57
N ARG A 109 0.21 1.65 -9.38
CA ARG A 109 -0.97 2.39 -8.95
C ARG A 109 -1.82 1.62 -7.94
N ILE A 110 -2.03 0.32 -8.16
CA ILE A 110 -2.72 -0.55 -7.21
C ILE A 110 -2.00 -0.59 -5.85
N GLU A 111 -0.67 -0.72 -5.85
CA GLU A 111 0.15 -0.70 -4.64
C GLU A 111 0.09 0.65 -3.91
N GLU A 112 0.10 1.76 -4.65
CA GLU A 112 -0.03 3.11 -4.07
C GLU A 112 -1.36 3.30 -3.34
N ILE A 113 -2.47 2.90 -3.97
CA ILE A 113 -3.81 2.96 -3.37
C ILE A 113 -3.88 2.01 -2.17
N SER A 114 -3.29 0.82 -2.28
CA SER A 114 -3.22 -0.15 -1.19
C SER A 114 -2.46 0.40 0.01
N GLY A 115 -1.35 1.10 -0.21
CA GLY A 115 -0.61 1.81 0.84
C GLY A 115 -1.49 2.86 1.52
N THR A 116 -2.18 3.69 0.74
CA THR A 116 -3.10 4.71 1.27
C THR A 116 -4.22 4.11 2.14
N LEU A 117 -4.86 3.05 1.64
CA LEU A 117 -5.92 2.37 2.39
C LEU A 117 -5.36 1.71 3.66
N SER A 118 -4.17 1.11 3.61
CA SER A 118 -3.56 0.48 4.79
C SER A 118 -3.19 1.48 5.88
N ILE A 119 -2.76 2.69 5.51
CA ILE A 119 -2.42 3.75 6.46
C ILE A 119 -3.64 4.22 7.24
N THR A 120 -4.78 4.32 6.55
CA THR A 120 -6.01 4.93 7.04
C THR A 120 -6.96 3.92 7.68
N GLN A 121 -7.12 2.73 7.09
CA GLN A 121 -8.01 1.69 7.60
C GLN A 121 -7.29 0.68 8.51
N GLY A 122 -5.96 0.61 8.45
CA GLY A 122 -5.13 -0.38 9.15
C GLY A 122 -4.56 -1.45 8.22
N LYS A 123 -3.49 -2.10 8.67
CA LYS A 123 -2.69 -3.05 7.86
C LYS A 123 -3.48 -4.23 7.28
N ASN A 124 -4.52 -4.66 7.98
CA ASN A 124 -5.34 -5.81 7.59
C ASN A 124 -6.38 -5.49 6.51
N PHE A 125 -6.44 -4.25 6.05
CA PHE A 125 -7.41 -3.88 5.04
C PHE A 125 -7.08 -4.56 3.71
N VAL A 126 -5.92 -4.31 3.12
CA VAL A 126 -5.49 -4.85 1.81
C VAL A 126 -4.35 -5.87 1.95
N LYS A 127 -4.46 -6.79 2.92
CA LYS A 127 -3.36 -7.68 3.30
C LYS A 127 -3.21 -8.91 2.39
N ASP A 128 -4.29 -9.65 2.20
CA ASP A 128 -4.24 -10.91 1.44
C ASP A 128 -4.43 -10.59 -0.04
N TYR A 129 -3.34 -10.18 -0.70
CA TYR A 129 -3.33 -10.01 -2.15
C TYR A 129 -3.61 -11.36 -2.81
N ILE A 130 -4.79 -11.47 -3.41
CA ILE A 130 -5.21 -12.69 -4.12
C ILE A 130 -4.64 -12.69 -5.51
N THR A 131 -4.72 -11.54 -6.20
CA THR A 131 -4.36 -11.44 -7.60
C THR A 131 -4.46 -10.02 -8.13
N SER A 132 -3.89 -9.78 -9.31
CA SER A 132 -4.37 -8.73 -10.20
C SER A 132 -4.50 -9.20 -11.64
N SER A 133 -5.54 -8.72 -12.30
CA SER A 133 -5.93 -9.12 -13.64
C SER A 133 -6.17 -7.90 -14.52
N PHE A 134 -5.78 -7.98 -15.79
CA PHE A 134 -6.27 -7.06 -16.81
C PHE A 134 -7.54 -7.61 -17.44
N TYR A 135 -8.55 -6.76 -17.58
CA TYR A 135 -9.79 -7.08 -18.27
C TYR A 135 -9.98 -6.13 -19.43
N PHE A 136 -10.04 -6.68 -20.64
CA PHE A 136 -10.60 -5.97 -21.78
C PHE A 136 -12.10 -5.77 -21.56
N PHE A 137 -12.67 -4.69 -22.10
CA PHE A 137 -14.12 -4.53 -22.10
C PHE A 137 -14.82 -5.71 -22.80
N ASP A 138 -14.13 -6.34 -23.76
CA ASP A 138 -14.64 -7.44 -24.59
C ASP A 138 -13.98 -8.82 -24.30
N GLY A 139 -13.27 -9.06 -23.18
CA GLY A 139 -12.53 -10.33 -22.94
C GLY A 139 -12.12 -10.68 -21.49
N ASN A 140 -11.46 -11.84 -21.26
CA ASN A 140 -11.16 -12.45 -19.93
C ASN A 140 -9.66 -12.31 -19.50
N GLY A 141 -9.33 -12.37 -18.18
CA GLY A 141 -8.02 -11.95 -17.59
C GLY A 141 -7.35 -12.87 -16.52
N ARG A 142 -6.07 -12.60 -16.11
CA ARG A 142 -5.08 -13.51 -15.43
C ARG A 142 -4.85 -13.43 -13.89
N VAL A 143 -4.31 -14.48 -13.19
CA VAL A 143 -4.17 -14.52 -11.69
C VAL A 143 -2.94 -15.22 -11.02
N ASN A 144 -2.44 -14.68 -9.87
CA ASN A 144 -1.49 -15.29 -8.88
C ASN A 144 -1.72 -14.89 -7.38
N SER A 145 -1.62 -15.83 -6.42
CA SER A 145 -1.89 -15.64 -4.95
C SER A 145 -0.79 -16.18 -3.99
N ILE A 146 -0.60 -15.57 -2.81
CA ILE A 146 0.31 -16.03 -1.72
C ILE A 146 -0.44 -16.11 -0.36
N PRO A 147 -0.31 -17.18 0.46
CA PRO A 147 -1.01 -17.32 1.75
C PRO A 147 -0.24 -16.76 2.98
N PHE A 148 -0.95 -16.21 4.00
CA PHE A 148 -0.41 -15.77 5.31
C PHE A 148 -1.47 -15.83 6.45
N ASN A 149 -1.06 -15.75 7.74
CA ASN A 149 -1.95 -15.77 8.92
C ASN A 149 -2.48 -14.36 9.32
N PRO A 150 -3.80 -14.12 9.33
CA PRO A 150 -4.38 -12.79 9.54
C PRO A 150 -4.65 -12.35 10.98
N ASP A 151 -4.65 -13.27 11.95
CA ASP A 151 -5.25 -13.04 13.28
C ASP A 151 -4.42 -12.15 14.22
N VAL A 152 -3.16 -11.84 13.88
CA VAL A 152 -2.22 -11.10 14.76
C VAL A 152 -2.32 -9.57 14.67
N PHE A 153 -3.23 -9.04 13.85
CA PHE A 153 -3.33 -7.60 13.56
C PHE A 153 -4.68 -7.03 14.01
N HIS A 154 -4.76 -5.71 14.15
CA HIS A 154 -5.99 -5.01 14.52
C HIS A 154 -7.04 -5.09 13.41
N LYS A 155 -8.30 -5.22 13.82
CA LYS A 155 -9.45 -5.15 12.92
C LYS A 155 -9.41 -3.83 12.14
N PRO A 156 -9.46 -3.86 10.80
CA PRO A 156 -9.47 -2.62 10.05
C PRO A 156 -10.78 -1.87 10.31
N SER A 157 -10.68 -0.54 10.42
CA SER A 157 -11.86 0.31 10.49
C SER A 157 -12.39 0.53 9.07
N VAL A 158 -13.72 0.51 8.90
CA VAL A 158 -14.42 0.84 7.64
C VAL A 158 -15.23 2.13 7.79
N GLU A 159 -14.92 2.91 8.82
CA GLU A 159 -15.64 4.14 9.15
C GLU A 159 -15.46 5.19 8.05
N ASN A 160 -16.54 5.93 7.79
CA ASN A 160 -16.56 6.96 6.75
C ASN A 160 -15.45 8.01 6.92
N GLU A 161 -15.00 8.28 8.14
CA GLU A 161 -13.92 9.25 8.40
C GLU A 161 -12.57 8.76 7.88
N ASN A 162 -12.21 7.50 8.13
CA ASN A 162 -10.96 6.93 7.62
C ASN A 162 -10.99 6.85 6.08
N LEU A 163 -12.14 6.51 5.49
CA LEU A 163 -12.31 6.51 4.03
C LEU A 163 -12.17 7.93 3.44
N LYS A 164 -12.72 8.95 4.11
CA LYS A 164 -12.53 10.35 3.73
C LYS A 164 -11.06 10.76 3.81
N LYS A 165 -10.34 10.34 4.85
CA LYS A 165 -8.89 10.58 4.97
C LYS A 165 -8.12 9.93 3.82
N ALA A 166 -8.50 8.72 3.38
CA ALA A 166 -7.89 8.07 2.22
C ALA A 166 -8.11 8.88 0.93
N MET A 167 -9.32 9.41 0.72
CA MET A 167 -9.64 10.30 -0.40
C MET A 167 -8.83 11.61 -0.33
N GLU A 168 -8.73 12.21 0.85
CA GLU A 168 -7.95 13.43 1.07
C GLU A 168 -6.48 13.22 0.73
N ILE A 169 -5.86 12.12 1.18
CA ILE A 169 -4.47 11.76 0.84
C ILE A 169 -4.30 11.70 -0.69
N GLN A 170 -5.18 10.98 -1.40
CA GLN A 170 -5.07 10.85 -2.86
C GLN A 170 -5.26 12.17 -3.59
N MET A 171 -6.18 13.02 -3.13
CA MET A 171 -6.34 14.38 -3.67
C MET A 171 -5.08 15.21 -3.44
N LYS A 172 -4.55 15.23 -2.21
CA LYS A 172 -3.34 15.98 -1.87
C LYS A 172 -2.14 15.50 -2.68
N VAL A 173 -1.98 14.19 -2.90
CA VAL A 173 -0.92 13.63 -3.74
C VAL A 173 -1.04 14.12 -5.18
N ARG A 174 -2.25 14.09 -5.76
CA ARG A 174 -2.50 14.58 -7.13
C ARG A 174 -2.17 16.06 -7.26
N ASP A 175 -2.52 16.85 -6.25
CA ASP A 175 -2.40 18.32 -6.27
C ASP A 175 -0.96 18.80 -5.94
N ILE A 176 0.02 17.90 -5.76
CA ILE A 176 1.45 18.26 -5.68
C ILE A 176 1.93 18.73 -7.07
N GLU A 177 2.25 20.02 -7.17
CA GLU A 177 2.77 20.65 -8.40
C GLU A 177 4.15 20.12 -8.82
N ASN A 178 5.03 19.83 -7.85
CA ASN A 178 6.36 19.31 -8.14
C ASN A 178 6.31 17.80 -8.43
N ASP A 179 6.55 17.42 -9.69
CA ASP A 179 6.47 16.03 -10.16
C ASP A 179 7.45 15.07 -9.46
N GLU A 180 8.65 15.52 -9.09
CA GLU A 180 9.62 14.71 -8.36
C GLU A 180 9.10 14.41 -6.96
N LYS A 181 8.62 15.44 -6.24
CA LYS A 181 8.01 15.31 -4.92
C LYS A 181 6.78 14.41 -4.97
N ARG A 182 5.90 14.61 -5.96
CA ARG A 182 4.73 13.76 -6.19
C ARG A 182 5.15 12.30 -6.39
N SER A 183 6.16 12.06 -7.21
CA SER A 183 6.69 10.70 -7.49
C SER A 183 7.30 10.06 -6.24
N LYS A 184 8.00 10.83 -5.41
CA LYS A 184 8.53 10.38 -4.12
C LYS A 184 7.43 9.97 -3.15
N VAL A 185 6.36 10.75 -3.02
CA VAL A 185 5.21 10.37 -2.19
C VAL A 185 4.59 9.07 -2.69
N LYS A 186 4.34 8.93 -3.99
CA LYS A 186 3.82 7.70 -4.60
C LYS A 186 4.75 6.50 -4.37
N LEU A 187 6.06 6.68 -4.54
CA LEU A 187 7.07 5.67 -4.25
C LEU A 187 7.04 5.24 -2.78
N SER A 188 6.92 6.20 -1.87
CA SER A 188 6.85 5.93 -0.43
C SER A 188 5.61 5.10 -0.07
N LEU A 189 4.45 5.39 -0.66
CA LEU A 189 3.20 4.64 -0.41
C LEU A 189 3.31 3.19 -0.89
N ARG A 190 3.96 2.97 -2.03
CA ARG A 190 4.24 1.61 -2.56
C ARG A 190 5.18 0.83 -1.63
N TRP A 191 6.30 1.44 -1.21
CA TRP A 191 7.23 0.78 -0.29
C TRP A 191 6.61 0.51 1.08
N PHE A 192 5.78 1.43 1.57
CA PHE A 192 4.99 1.22 2.77
C PHE A 192 4.09 0.00 2.60
N TYR A 193 3.31 -0.08 1.53
CA TYR A 193 2.47 -1.25 1.25
C TYR A 193 3.28 -2.55 1.17
N LYS A 194 4.39 -2.57 0.43
CA LYS A 194 5.29 -3.74 0.32
C LYS A 194 5.88 -4.16 1.67
N SER A 195 6.04 -3.24 2.62
CA SER A 195 6.51 -3.59 3.97
C SER A 195 5.48 -4.37 4.78
N LEU A 196 4.19 -4.29 4.43
CA LEU A 196 3.10 -4.96 5.17
C LEU A 196 2.95 -6.44 4.83
N SER A 197 3.52 -6.88 3.71
CA SER A 197 3.48 -8.28 3.26
C SER A 197 4.71 -9.08 3.71
N GLU A 198 5.53 -8.51 4.57
CA GLU A 198 6.83 -9.04 4.99
C GLU A 198 6.93 -8.96 6.51
N ASP A 199 7.86 -9.72 7.08
CA ASP A 199 8.13 -9.71 8.52
C ASP A 199 9.61 -9.38 8.79
N GLY A 200 9.90 -8.97 10.04
CA GLY A 200 11.26 -8.79 10.54
C GLY A 200 12.10 -7.79 9.74
N VAL A 201 13.29 -8.22 9.33
CA VAL A 201 14.30 -7.36 8.68
C VAL A 201 13.84 -6.83 7.32
N ASP A 202 13.19 -7.66 6.51
CA ASP A 202 12.75 -7.25 5.17
C ASP A 202 11.64 -6.19 5.24
N ALA A 203 10.70 -6.37 6.16
CA ALA A 203 9.68 -5.37 6.46
C ALA A 203 10.32 -4.06 6.94
N PHE A 204 11.29 -4.15 7.87
CA PHE A 204 12.03 -3.00 8.40
C PHE A 204 12.73 -2.22 7.28
N ILE A 205 13.47 -2.91 6.38
CA ILE A 205 14.17 -2.25 5.27
C ILE A 205 13.17 -1.58 4.33
N LYS A 206 12.09 -2.27 3.94
CA LYS A 206 11.07 -1.72 3.04
C LYS A 206 10.39 -0.49 3.63
N LEU A 207 10.06 -0.53 4.92
CA LEU A 207 9.48 0.60 5.63
C LEU A 207 10.47 1.76 5.79
N TRP A 208 11.75 1.48 6.03
CA TRP A 208 12.78 2.51 6.05
C TRP A 208 12.96 3.18 4.69
N ILE A 209 12.92 2.43 3.59
CA ILE A 209 12.93 3.00 2.24
C ILE A 209 11.72 3.92 2.03
N ALA A 210 10.54 3.55 2.53
CA ALA A 210 9.36 4.42 2.49
C ALA A 210 9.60 5.74 3.24
N ILE A 211 10.20 5.68 4.44
CA ILE A 211 10.56 6.84 5.26
C ILE A 211 11.59 7.73 4.55
N GLU A 212 12.63 7.16 3.94
CA GLU A 212 13.62 7.92 3.19
C GLU A 212 12.99 8.59 1.95
N ALA A 213 12.12 7.88 1.23
CA ALA A 213 11.44 8.40 0.05
C ALA A 213 10.55 9.61 0.36
N ILE A 214 9.81 9.59 1.46
CA ILE A 214 8.95 10.73 1.87
C ILE A 214 9.73 11.82 2.62
N GLY A 215 10.77 11.41 3.35
CA GLY A 215 11.49 12.25 4.28
C GLY A 215 12.60 13.08 3.64
N LYS A 216 13.26 12.59 2.58
CA LYS A 216 14.39 13.29 1.94
C LYS A 216 13.93 14.18 0.78
N ASP A 217 14.37 15.42 0.79
CA ASP A 217 14.07 16.37 -0.28
C ASP A 217 14.99 16.12 -1.48
N SER A 218 16.20 15.60 -1.25
CA SER A 218 17.12 15.15 -2.30
C SER A 218 17.86 13.87 -1.91
N PHE A 219 18.09 12.99 -2.89
CA PHE A 219 18.98 11.84 -2.75
C PHE A 219 20.44 12.17 -3.10
N ASN A 220 20.74 13.41 -3.48
CA ASN A 220 22.11 13.85 -3.70
C ASN A 220 22.91 13.63 -2.41
N LYS A 221 24.20 13.31 -2.55
CA LYS A 221 25.12 13.02 -1.43
C LYS A 221 25.22 14.23 -0.49
N SER A 222 24.31 14.35 0.47
CA SER A 222 24.53 15.14 1.68
C SER A 222 25.43 14.33 2.61
N GLU A 223 26.30 15.01 3.34
CA GLU A 223 27.13 14.37 4.37
C GLU A 223 26.27 13.81 5.53
N ASP A 224 25.10 14.42 5.80
CA ASP A 224 24.13 13.93 6.77
C ASP A 224 22.89 13.36 6.05
N ASN A 225 22.83 12.03 5.97
CA ASN A 225 21.73 11.27 5.34
C ASN A 225 20.36 11.51 5.97
N LEU A 226 20.31 12.02 7.21
CA LEU A 226 19.07 12.27 7.95
C LEU A 226 18.68 13.74 8.02
N LYS A 227 19.47 14.67 7.44
CA LYS A 227 19.28 16.12 7.61
C LYS A 227 17.83 16.57 7.37
N ASP A 228 17.24 16.18 6.25
CA ASP A 228 15.89 16.60 5.86
C ASP A 228 14.83 16.00 6.78
N ILE A 229 14.98 14.71 7.14
CA ILE A 229 14.07 14.03 8.07
C ILE A 229 14.10 14.72 9.43
N LYS A 230 15.30 15.02 9.96
CA LYS A 230 15.46 15.75 11.23
C LYS A 230 14.81 17.14 11.18
N MET A 231 14.94 17.86 10.07
CA MET A 231 14.33 19.16 9.87
C MET A 231 12.79 19.10 9.84
N LYS A 232 12.22 18.10 9.14
CA LYS A 232 10.78 17.84 9.14
C LYS A 232 10.27 17.49 10.54
N PHE A 233 10.96 16.59 11.25
CA PHE A 233 10.63 16.26 12.65
C PHE A 233 10.72 17.46 13.59
N ARG A 234 11.69 18.37 13.38
CA ARG A 234 11.77 19.61 14.14
C ARG A 234 10.60 20.56 13.88
N SER A 235 10.04 20.52 12.69
CA SER A 235 8.85 21.29 12.34
C SER A 235 7.59 20.68 12.93
N ILE A 236 7.47 19.34 12.95
CA ILE A 236 6.33 18.62 13.52
C ILE A 236 6.33 18.76 15.05
N TYR A 237 7.49 18.54 15.69
CA TYR A 237 7.62 18.40 17.13
C TYR A 237 8.47 19.52 17.74
N SER A 238 7.96 20.75 17.64
CA SER A 238 8.67 21.96 18.06
C SER A 238 8.88 22.07 19.58
N GLU A 239 8.17 21.26 20.38
CA GLU A 239 8.25 21.25 21.84
C GLU A 239 9.52 20.56 22.37
N PHE A 240 10.14 19.67 21.61
CA PHE A 240 11.39 19.04 22.03
C PHE A 240 12.60 19.87 21.57
N LYS A 241 13.58 20.02 22.46
CA LYS A 241 14.86 20.69 22.14
C LYS A 241 15.61 19.97 21.02
N ASP A 242 15.59 18.64 21.02
CA ASP A 242 16.15 17.80 19.97
C ASP A 242 15.20 16.62 19.66
N PRO A 243 14.23 16.81 18.74
CA PRO A 243 13.31 15.76 18.33
C PRO A 243 14.05 14.55 17.74
N SER A 244 15.20 14.75 17.10
CA SER A 244 15.94 13.65 16.46
C SER A 244 16.47 12.66 17.50
N SER A 245 16.99 13.17 18.61
CA SER A 245 17.41 12.37 19.76
C SER A 245 16.20 11.75 20.48
N HIS A 246 15.15 12.54 20.73
CA HIS A 246 13.92 12.03 21.35
C HIS A 246 13.33 10.85 20.57
N PHE A 247 13.19 10.98 19.26
CA PHE A 247 12.65 9.93 18.39
C PHE A 247 13.69 8.89 17.92
N GLN A 248 14.94 8.96 18.42
CA GLN A 248 16.00 8.00 18.12
C GLN A 248 16.22 7.77 16.61
N LEU A 249 16.11 8.83 15.80
CA LEU A 249 16.26 8.73 14.33
C LEU A 249 17.67 8.28 13.93
N GLY A 250 18.70 8.73 14.67
CA GLY A 250 20.08 8.29 14.49
C GLY A 250 20.26 6.78 14.72
N PRO A 251 19.86 6.24 15.89
CA PRO A 251 19.85 4.80 16.15
C PRO A 251 19.11 3.97 15.08
N LEU A 252 17.94 4.40 14.61
CA LEU A 252 17.22 3.69 13.54
C LEU A 252 18.03 3.65 12.23
N PHE A 253 18.65 4.77 11.86
CA PHE A 253 19.51 4.84 10.68
C PHE A 253 20.76 3.96 10.82
N SER A 254 21.41 3.97 12.00
CA SER A 254 22.54 3.09 12.30
C SER A 254 22.14 1.62 12.21
N LEU A 255 20.98 1.24 12.74
CA LEU A 255 20.43 -0.11 12.64
C LEU A 255 20.27 -0.53 11.18
N ARG A 256 19.65 0.32 10.34
CA ARG A 256 19.54 0.07 8.90
C ARG A 256 20.91 -0.08 8.23
N SER A 257 21.86 0.78 8.57
CA SER A 257 23.22 0.73 8.03
C SER A 257 23.92 -0.58 8.38
N ASN A 258 23.81 -1.02 9.64
CA ASN A 258 24.37 -2.28 10.10
C ASN A 258 23.76 -3.49 9.37
N ILE A 259 22.44 -3.53 9.21
CA ILE A 259 21.76 -4.60 8.48
C ILE A 259 22.25 -4.66 7.03
N VAL A 260 22.18 -3.53 6.31
CA VAL A 260 22.44 -3.49 4.85
C VAL A 260 23.93 -3.60 4.51
N HIS A 261 24.81 -2.97 5.28
CA HIS A 261 26.23 -2.86 4.94
C HIS A 261 27.13 -3.79 5.74
N LYS A 262 26.72 -4.21 6.94
CA LYS A 262 27.49 -5.16 7.76
C LYS A 262 26.88 -6.56 7.79
N GLY A 263 25.68 -6.75 7.22
CA GLY A 263 24.99 -8.03 7.24
C GLY A 263 24.58 -8.49 8.64
N GLU A 264 24.32 -7.54 9.55
CA GLU A 264 23.90 -7.88 10.92
C GLU A 264 22.49 -8.50 10.92
N PHE A 265 22.38 -9.70 11.51
CA PHE A 265 21.10 -10.34 11.78
C PHE A 265 20.51 -9.79 13.08
N VAL A 266 19.46 -8.98 12.96
CA VAL A 266 18.75 -8.39 14.09
C VAL A 266 17.31 -8.86 14.07
N ASN A 267 16.81 -9.36 15.20
CA ASN A 267 15.40 -9.66 15.36
C ASN A 267 14.65 -8.34 15.62
N ILE A 268 13.93 -7.82 14.63
CA ILE A 268 13.16 -6.58 14.76
C ILE A 268 11.80 -6.90 15.38
N ASP A 269 11.51 -6.33 16.54
CA ASP A 269 10.24 -6.53 17.20
C ASP A 269 9.09 -5.76 16.52
N ASN A 270 7.86 -6.26 16.71
CA ASN A 270 6.66 -5.62 16.17
C ASN A 270 6.43 -4.21 16.75
N LYS A 271 7.01 -3.90 17.92
CA LYS A 271 6.91 -2.58 18.54
C LYS A 271 7.71 -1.54 17.75
N VAL A 272 8.95 -1.85 17.38
CA VAL A 272 9.79 -1.00 16.51
C VAL A 272 9.17 -0.87 15.12
N MET A 273 8.62 -1.95 14.55
CA MET A 273 7.89 -1.88 13.28
C MET A 273 6.71 -0.90 13.36
N ARG A 274 5.87 -1.03 14.39
CA ARG A 274 4.75 -0.11 14.60
C ARG A 274 5.22 1.32 14.80
N TYR A 275 6.32 1.52 15.52
CA TYR A 275 6.90 2.84 15.72
C TYR A 275 7.39 3.49 14.40
N LEU A 276 8.04 2.73 13.52
CA LEU A 276 8.43 3.18 12.18
C LEU A 276 7.23 3.56 11.31
N GLU A 277 6.11 2.84 11.43
CA GLU A 277 4.88 3.24 10.73
C GLU A 277 4.36 4.58 11.24
N CYS A 278 4.43 4.82 12.56
CA CYS A 278 4.03 6.09 13.15
C CYS A 278 4.93 7.24 12.64
N ILE A 279 6.24 7.01 12.52
CA ILE A 279 7.21 7.93 11.89
C ILE A 279 6.82 8.23 10.44
N TYR A 280 6.53 7.18 9.67
CA TYR A 280 6.12 7.33 8.28
C TYR A 280 4.83 8.14 8.14
N LYS A 281 3.82 7.87 8.98
CA LYS A 281 2.54 8.60 8.98
C LYS A 281 2.71 10.08 9.29
N ASP A 282 3.55 10.43 10.27
CA ASP A 282 3.81 11.83 10.60
C ASP A 282 4.49 12.57 9.45
N LEU A 283 5.46 11.93 8.80
CA LEU A 283 6.14 12.49 7.62
C LEU A 283 5.18 12.64 6.43
N LEU A 284 4.28 11.66 6.23
CA LEU A 284 3.27 11.75 5.17
C LEU A 284 2.28 12.90 5.43
N ASP A 285 1.74 13.00 6.64
CA ASP A 285 0.82 14.09 7.01
C ASP A 285 1.53 15.46 6.88
N TYR A 286 2.80 15.56 7.28
CA TYR A 286 3.61 16.77 7.06
C TYR A 286 3.76 17.09 5.57
N GLU A 287 4.11 16.10 4.76
CA GLU A 287 4.44 16.33 3.35
C GLU A 287 3.21 16.68 2.50
N LEU A 288 2.04 16.17 2.89
CA LEU A 288 0.74 16.49 2.30
C LEU A 288 0.09 17.75 2.90
N LYS A 289 0.76 18.41 3.86
CA LYS A 289 0.23 19.58 4.60
C LYS A 289 -1.13 19.27 5.23
N MET A 290 -1.26 18.08 5.79
CA MET A 290 -2.42 17.62 6.56
C MET A 290 -2.20 17.90 8.05
N HIS A 291 -3.27 17.86 8.83
CA HIS A 291 -3.15 17.95 10.28
C HIS A 291 -2.43 16.70 10.81
N ASN A 292 -1.25 16.91 11.40
CA ASN A 292 -0.42 15.86 11.96
C ASN A 292 -0.96 15.47 13.36
N GLN A 293 -1.17 14.16 13.59
CA GLN A 293 -1.73 13.64 14.84
C GLN A 293 -0.66 13.18 15.85
N GLU A 294 0.62 13.49 15.62
CA GLU A 294 1.74 13.14 16.47
C GLU A 294 1.80 11.62 16.76
N TYR A 295 1.65 10.79 15.72
CA TYR A 295 1.57 9.33 15.90
C TYR A 295 2.85 8.80 16.55
N SER A 296 4.03 9.29 16.15
CA SER A 296 5.31 8.79 16.67
C SER A 296 5.43 9.01 18.17
N LYS A 297 4.97 10.16 18.68
CA LYS A 297 4.94 10.48 20.10
C LYS A 297 4.04 9.51 20.85
N SER A 298 2.80 9.37 20.37
CA SER A 298 1.84 8.40 20.93
C SER A 298 2.39 6.97 20.93
N CYS A 299 3.04 6.53 19.86
CA CYS A 299 3.60 5.19 19.76
C CYS A 299 4.81 5.01 20.69
N LYS A 300 5.68 6.00 20.81
CA LYS A 300 6.84 5.95 21.70
C LYS A 300 6.43 5.85 23.16
N GLU A 301 5.45 6.65 23.57
CA GLU A 301 4.92 6.68 24.94
C GLU A 301 4.19 5.38 25.30
N ASN A 302 3.33 4.87 24.40
CA ASN A 302 2.52 3.69 24.68
C ASN A 302 3.28 2.36 24.63
N PHE A 303 4.37 2.27 23.84
CA PHE A 303 5.08 1.01 23.64
C PHE A 303 6.44 0.93 24.35
N GLU A 304 6.86 2.00 25.02
CA GLU A 304 8.17 2.14 25.67
C GLU A 304 9.32 1.82 24.70
N ILE A 305 9.28 2.43 23.51
CA ILE A 305 10.22 2.13 22.42
C ILE A 305 11.62 2.59 22.79
N ASP A 306 12.56 1.64 22.80
CA ASP A 306 13.99 1.89 22.93
C ASP A 306 14.78 1.19 21.82
N VAL A 307 15.04 1.95 20.74
CA VAL A 307 15.79 1.50 19.57
C VAL A 307 17.26 1.20 19.92
N LEU A 308 17.79 1.81 20.98
CA LEU A 308 19.20 1.60 21.36
C LEU A 308 19.49 0.15 21.73
N LYS A 309 18.48 -0.63 22.17
CA LYS A 309 18.61 -2.07 22.43
C LYS A 309 18.99 -2.88 21.19
N TYR A 310 18.73 -2.34 20.00
CA TYR A 310 19.00 -2.99 18.71
C TYR A 310 20.33 -2.56 18.09
N VAL A 311 20.93 -1.47 18.56
CA VAL A 311 22.22 -0.99 18.08
C VAL A 311 23.28 -1.50 19.03
N LYS A 312 24.04 -2.51 18.62
CA LYS A 312 25.21 -2.96 19.40
C LYS A 312 26.22 -1.80 19.47
N ASN A 313 26.66 -1.48 20.68
CA ASN A 313 27.86 -0.66 20.90
C ASN A 313 29.10 -1.43 20.45
#